data_AF-A0A815CHU4-F1
#
_entry.id   AF-A0A815CHU4-F1
#
_cell.length_a   1.000
_cell.length_b   1.000
_cell.length_c   1.000
_cell.angle_alpha   90.00
_cell.angle_beta   90.00
_cell.angle_gamma   90.00
#
_symmetry.space_group_name_H-M   'P 1'
#
loop_
_entity.id
_entity.type
_entity.pdbx_description
1 polymer ?
#
loop_
_entity_poly.entity_id
_entity_poly.type
_entity_poly.pdbx_seq_one_letter_code
_entity_poly.pdbx_strand_id
1 'polypeptide(L)'
;MRRRSFLKYLVLIPTIWIIGITIFSFRTDFSSISRTNNDIPINVVNQIISVPSLVDRIRNALPFRHQNIDHDHPSEELIKAHEQEREMNAKVQIAAPEVNNHFDRNMSGPGEMGNPVRINKDKLTAEERGKMSEGWQNNAFNQYISDLISLRRTLPDVRDPECKKVEFHPNLPETSVIIIFHNEARSTLLRTIWSVLDRSPAHLLKEIIVVDDFSNKEHLKKMLEDDIKPMQKVRLLRTKKREGLIRARLTGAYDATGKVLIFLDSHCECAEGWLEPLLDPIARNPKASVVPLIEIIDDGTFEFKATPIESIQVGGFDWNLIFNWHVTPEREMKRRKNRTDPIRTPTMAGGLFAIDRDWFEELGMYDPGMDIWGGENLELSFKLWQCGGELLCAPCSHVGHVFRRRSPYSWPKDINVVRKNSVRLAEVWLDDYKSYYYERINYQLGDYGDVSDRLKIRERLQCKPFKWFLDNIFPEQFIPGESLYYGELRNLGKINVCIDSQTVGHMDRPIIGYPCHGQGGNQYFLFSKNNEIRHEEKCLDYAGGNLHVPNTIVTLSCHSMKGNQMWFYENNMIRHMSGYCIGLSETNHRAIQMTTCDASNPYQKWSWKKRLDK
;
A
#
# COMPACT_ATOMS: atom_id res chain seq x y z
N MET A 1 39.37 15.50 83.25
CA MET A 1 39.72 14.10 82.88
C MET A 1 40.54 14.09 81.59
N ARG A 2 41.35 13.03 81.37
CA ARG A 2 42.02 12.69 80.08
C ARG A 2 40.93 12.36 79.01
N ARG A 3 41.15 12.32 77.68
CA ARG A 3 42.38 12.19 76.86
C ARG A 3 42.12 12.61 75.37
N ARG A 4 43.10 13.31 74.76
CA ARG A 4 43.60 13.27 73.36
C ARG A 4 42.69 13.08 72.13
N SER A 5 42.84 14.04 71.20
CA SER A 5 42.75 13.88 69.74
C SER A 5 43.82 12.94 69.16
N PHE A 6 43.52 12.25 68.06
CA PHE A 6 44.50 11.86 67.02
C PHE A 6 43.81 11.62 65.65
N LEU A 7 44.54 11.89 64.56
CA LEU A 7 44.20 11.69 63.14
C LEU A 7 43.28 12.72 62.42
N LYS A 8 43.83 13.93 62.24
CA LYS A 8 43.88 14.53 60.89
C LYS A 8 45.30 14.32 60.31
N TYR A 9 45.42 14.43 58.99
CA TYR A 9 46.68 14.51 58.23
C TYR A 9 47.53 13.22 58.13
N LEU A 10 47.18 12.40 57.15
CA LEU A 10 48.18 11.95 56.17
C LEU A 10 47.72 12.43 54.79
N VAL A 11 48.45 13.42 54.26
CA VAL A 11 48.56 13.77 52.84
C VAL A 11 47.28 14.29 52.13
N LEU A 12 46.95 15.55 52.43
CA LEU A 12 46.76 16.51 51.33
C LEU A 12 48.16 16.84 50.76
N ILE A 13 48.24 17.19 49.47
CA ILE A 13 49.47 17.51 48.70
C ILE A 13 50.28 16.24 48.35
N PRO A 14 50.42 15.82 47.07
CA PRO A 14 50.23 16.60 45.83
C PRO A 14 48.92 16.24 45.10
N THR A 15 48.04 17.13 44.63
CA THR A 15 48.22 18.29 43.73
C THR A 15 48.93 17.96 42.41
N ILE A 16 48.37 18.45 41.30
CA ILE A 16 48.99 18.41 39.97
C ILE A 16 49.06 16.99 39.39
N TRP A 17 47.92 16.46 38.96
CA TRP A 17 47.74 15.86 37.62
C TRP A 17 46.24 15.63 37.37
N ILE A 18 45.73 16.12 36.23
CA ILE A 18 44.33 16.01 35.77
C ILE A 18 43.31 16.90 36.54
N ILE A 19 43.71 18.16 36.76
CA ILE A 19 42.79 19.28 36.53
C ILE A 19 42.52 19.30 35.02
N GLY A 20 41.41 18.71 34.54
CA GLY A 20 41.20 18.59 33.09
C GLY A 20 39.80 18.27 32.59
N ILE A 21 38.99 17.48 33.31
CA ILE A 21 37.74 16.89 32.75
C ILE A 21 36.49 17.25 33.56
N THR A 22 36.44 18.47 34.09
CA THR A 22 35.21 19.11 34.62
C THR A 22 34.97 20.52 34.07
N ILE A 23 35.79 20.97 33.12
CA ILE A 23 35.62 22.26 32.43
C ILE A 23 35.76 22.05 30.91
N PHE A 24 34.78 21.39 30.30
CA PHE A 24 34.31 21.75 28.94
C PHE A 24 32.94 21.10 28.67
N SER A 25 31.88 21.91 28.82
CA SER A 25 30.72 21.97 27.92
C SER A 25 29.93 20.66 27.67
N PHE A 26 28.65 20.53 28.04
CA PHE A 26 27.56 21.44 27.69
C PHE A 26 27.65 21.99 26.24
N ARG A 27 27.63 21.10 25.22
CA ARG A 27 26.92 21.32 23.94
C ARG A 27 27.05 20.13 22.95
N THR A 28 25.93 19.85 22.27
CA THR A 28 25.79 19.38 20.87
C THR A 28 26.59 18.16 20.35
N ASP A 29 25.84 17.08 20.09
CA ASP A 29 25.50 16.60 18.73
C ASP A 29 26.53 15.81 17.87
N PHE A 30 26.00 15.07 16.87
CA PHE A 30 26.66 14.40 15.72
C PHE A 30 27.56 13.12 15.89
N SER A 31 26.97 11.98 15.48
CA SER A 31 27.44 11.00 14.47
C SER A 31 28.89 10.43 14.39
N SER A 32 28.93 9.07 14.37
CA SER A 32 29.59 8.20 13.35
C SER A 32 31.07 7.77 13.43
N ILE A 33 31.36 6.60 12.80
CA ILE A 33 32.65 6.02 12.32
C ILE A 33 33.59 5.45 13.43
N SER A 34 33.79 4.12 13.63
CA SER A 34 34.33 2.97 12.85
C SER A 34 35.83 2.63 13.08
N ARG A 35 36.15 1.30 13.04
CA ARG A 35 37.47 0.58 12.93
C ARG A 35 38.22 0.27 14.25
N THR A 36 39.05 -0.79 14.38
CA THR A 36 39.45 -1.96 13.54
C THR A 36 39.52 -3.24 14.42
N ASN A 37 39.47 -4.53 14.02
CA ASN A 37 39.88 -5.37 12.87
C ASN A 37 41.17 -6.21 13.13
N ASN A 38 41.27 -7.43 12.52
CA ASN A 38 42.39 -8.42 12.45
C ASN A 38 42.52 -9.46 13.61
N ASP A 39 42.82 -10.78 13.44
CA ASP A 39 43.13 -11.63 12.25
C ASP A 39 43.01 -13.19 12.48
N ILE A 40 42.48 -13.96 11.48
CA ILE A 40 42.99 -15.27 10.91
C ILE A 40 42.96 -16.58 11.79
N PRO A 41 42.92 -17.88 11.28
CA PRO A 41 42.91 -18.47 9.90
C PRO A 41 41.79 -19.51 9.55
N ILE A 42 41.85 -20.04 8.31
CA ILE A 42 41.03 -21.11 7.69
C ILE A 42 41.86 -22.41 7.50
N ASN A 43 41.32 -23.62 7.80
CA ASN A 43 41.27 -24.80 6.89
C ASN A 43 40.78 -26.12 7.54
N VAL A 44 40.50 -27.12 6.68
CA VAL A 44 40.22 -28.56 6.93
C VAL A 44 38.81 -28.94 7.43
N VAL A 45 37.94 -29.36 6.49
CA VAL A 45 37.29 -30.69 6.50
C VAL A 45 37.07 -31.13 5.04
N ASN A 46 37.59 -32.30 4.68
CA ASN A 46 37.20 -33.03 3.47
C ASN A 46 37.26 -34.53 3.78
N GLN A 47 36.39 -35.33 3.14
CA GLN A 47 36.24 -36.81 3.28
C GLN A 47 35.59 -37.35 4.57
N ILE A 48 34.44 -38.02 4.42
CA ILE A 48 34.26 -39.49 4.47
C ILE A 48 33.00 -39.84 3.63
N ILE A 49 33.00 -40.98 2.93
CA ILE A 49 32.00 -41.41 1.93
C ILE A 49 31.48 -42.83 2.24
N SER A 50 30.28 -43.17 1.73
CA SER A 50 29.60 -44.50 1.66
C SER A 50 28.92 -44.99 2.95
N VAL A 51 27.70 -45.54 2.94
CA VAL A 51 27.18 -46.71 2.17
C VAL A 51 25.72 -46.48 1.70
N PRO A 52 25.26 -47.05 0.55
CA PRO A 52 23.90 -46.86 0.03
C PRO A 52 22.91 -48.00 0.37
N SER A 53 21.61 -47.66 0.46
CA SER A 53 20.43 -48.37 -0.11
C SER A 53 19.15 -48.22 0.74
N LEU A 54 18.16 -47.52 0.18
CA LEU A 54 16.75 -47.57 0.63
C LEU A 54 15.77 -47.15 -0.48
N VAL A 55 16.24 -46.28 -1.40
CA VAL A 55 15.50 -45.75 -2.55
C VAL A 55 14.89 -46.86 -3.45
N ASP A 56 15.59 -48.00 -3.60
CA ASP A 56 15.16 -49.06 -4.52
C ASP A 56 13.95 -49.88 -4.06
N ARG A 57 13.48 -49.75 -2.81
CA ARG A 57 12.37 -50.57 -2.29
C ARG A 57 10.97 -49.94 -2.36
N ILE A 58 10.85 -48.65 -2.72
CA ILE A 58 9.55 -47.94 -2.70
C ILE A 58 8.91 -47.84 -4.10
N ARG A 59 9.65 -48.13 -5.19
CA ARG A 59 9.19 -47.94 -6.58
C ARG A 59 8.00 -48.80 -7.05
N ASN A 60 7.60 -49.83 -6.28
CA ASN A 60 6.60 -50.83 -6.68
C ASN A 60 5.37 -50.87 -5.76
N ALA A 61 4.54 -49.82 -5.78
CA ALA A 61 3.19 -49.87 -5.21
C ALA A 61 2.20 -48.89 -5.89
N LEU A 62 1.44 -49.41 -6.86
CA LEU A 62 0.19 -48.90 -7.45
C LEU A 62 0.25 -47.66 -8.39
N PRO A 63 -0.71 -47.53 -9.34
CA PRO A 63 -0.45 -46.84 -10.60
C PRO A 63 -1.49 -45.76 -10.97
N PHE A 64 -1.07 -44.53 -11.25
CA PHE A 64 -1.77 -43.65 -12.20
C PHE A 64 -0.79 -42.84 -13.04
N ARG A 65 -1.15 -42.62 -14.30
CA ARG A 65 -0.23 -42.30 -15.41
C ARG A 65 -0.17 -40.79 -15.64
N HIS A 66 0.97 -40.17 -15.35
CA HIS A 66 1.40 -38.91 -15.97
C HIS A 66 2.75 -39.13 -16.66
N GLN A 67 2.98 -38.42 -17.76
CA GLN A 67 4.18 -38.58 -18.58
C GLN A 67 5.34 -37.84 -17.92
N ASN A 68 6.45 -38.55 -17.68
CA ASN A 68 7.70 -37.92 -17.29
C ASN A 68 8.35 -37.27 -18.52
N ILE A 69 8.76 -36.02 -18.35
CA ILE A 69 9.92 -35.45 -19.05
C ILE A 69 10.97 -35.27 -17.97
N ASP A 70 12.14 -35.90 -18.13
CA ASP A 70 13.23 -35.81 -17.15
C ASP A 70 13.81 -34.39 -17.10
N HIS A 71 13.93 -33.85 -15.88
CA HIS A 71 14.65 -32.61 -15.60
C HIS A 71 15.63 -32.83 -14.45
N ASP A 72 16.72 -33.52 -14.73
CA ASP A 72 17.90 -33.55 -13.85
C ASP A 72 19.18 -33.30 -14.65
N HIS A 73 19.20 -32.12 -15.27
CA HIS A 73 20.34 -31.30 -15.70
C HIS A 73 19.72 -30.07 -16.40
N PRO A 74 20.18 -28.83 -16.14
CA PRO A 74 19.80 -27.71 -17.00
C PRO A 74 20.35 -27.97 -18.40
N SER A 75 19.48 -27.99 -19.41
CA SER A 75 19.92 -28.17 -20.79
C SER A 75 20.94 -27.09 -21.16
N GLU A 76 21.81 -27.35 -22.14
CA GLU A 76 22.70 -26.30 -22.65
C GLU A 76 21.92 -25.06 -23.13
N GLU A 77 20.65 -25.21 -23.52
CA GLU A 77 19.75 -24.10 -23.83
C GLU A 77 19.37 -23.27 -22.61
N LEU A 78 19.18 -23.89 -21.43
CA LEU A 78 18.91 -23.16 -20.18
C LEU A 78 20.16 -22.44 -19.64
N ILE A 79 21.34 -23.01 -19.90
CA ILE A 79 22.64 -22.38 -19.61
C ILE A 79 22.88 -21.24 -20.60
N LYS A 80 22.69 -21.45 -21.91
CA LYS A 80 22.76 -20.40 -22.94
C LYS A 80 21.73 -19.30 -22.72
N ALA A 81 20.53 -19.61 -22.22
CA ALA A 81 19.54 -18.61 -21.82
C ALA A 81 20.02 -17.79 -20.62
N HIS A 82 20.55 -18.42 -19.56
CA HIS A 82 21.17 -17.71 -18.44
C HIS A 82 22.44 -16.94 -18.82
N GLU A 83 23.20 -17.39 -19.82
CA GLU A 83 24.39 -16.69 -20.32
C GLU A 83 24.00 -15.52 -21.23
N GLN A 84 23.00 -15.67 -22.10
CA GLN A 84 22.40 -14.55 -22.84
C GLN A 84 21.74 -13.53 -21.90
N GLU A 85 21.05 -13.99 -20.86
CA GLU A 85 20.49 -13.13 -19.82
C GLU A 85 21.60 -12.45 -19.01
N ARG A 86 22.69 -13.14 -18.67
CA ARG A 86 23.89 -12.52 -18.05
C ARG A 86 24.59 -11.53 -18.97
N GLU A 87 24.73 -11.81 -20.26
CA GLU A 87 25.31 -10.88 -21.23
C GLU A 87 24.41 -9.66 -21.45
N MET A 88 23.10 -9.84 -21.48
CA MET A 88 22.12 -8.76 -21.57
C MET A 88 22.14 -7.90 -20.29
N ASN A 89 22.21 -8.54 -19.11
CA ASN A 89 22.39 -7.87 -17.81
C ASN A 89 23.77 -7.19 -17.67
N ALA A 90 24.82 -7.68 -18.32
CA ALA A 90 26.14 -7.06 -18.33
C ALA A 90 26.20 -5.82 -19.25
N LYS A 91 25.39 -5.80 -20.32
CA LYS A 91 25.37 -4.71 -21.33
C LYS A 91 24.68 -3.43 -20.86
N VAL A 92 23.92 -3.44 -19.75
CA VAL A 92 23.23 -2.24 -19.21
C VAL A 92 23.81 -1.79 -17.86
N GLN A 93 25.15 -1.72 -17.76
CA GLN A 93 25.80 -0.84 -16.78
C GLN A 93 26.14 0.49 -17.45
N ILE A 94 25.26 1.48 -17.28
CA ILE A 94 25.47 2.82 -17.80
C ILE A 94 26.66 3.46 -17.04
N ALA A 95 27.79 3.64 -17.73
CA ALA A 95 28.75 4.66 -17.34
C ALA A 95 28.11 6.03 -17.64
N ALA A 96 28.23 6.99 -16.70
CA ALA A 96 27.49 8.25 -16.67
C ALA A 96 27.14 8.79 -18.06
N PRO A 97 25.85 8.79 -18.47
CA PRO A 97 25.49 9.17 -19.83
C PRO A 97 25.58 10.69 -19.96
N GLU A 98 26.02 11.16 -21.12
CA GLU A 98 25.89 12.58 -21.45
C GLU A 98 24.41 12.99 -21.41
N VAL A 99 24.15 14.21 -20.95
CA VAL A 99 22.81 14.78 -20.80
C VAL A 99 22.23 15.08 -22.20
N ASN A 100 21.75 14.03 -22.86
CA ASN A 100 21.09 14.12 -24.16
C ASN A 100 19.79 14.93 -24.05
N ASN A 101 19.43 15.64 -25.13
CA ASN A 101 18.20 16.42 -25.21
C ASN A 101 16.96 15.56 -24.87
N HIS A 102 16.42 15.74 -23.66
CA HIS A 102 15.37 14.88 -23.08
C HIS A 102 14.00 14.92 -23.80
N PHE A 103 13.87 15.68 -24.87
CA PHE A 103 12.63 15.89 -25.63
C PHE A 103 12.42 14.87 -26.77
N ASP A 104 13.49 14.22 -27.23
CA ASP A 104 13.40 13.21 -28.30
C ASP A 104 13.15 11.79 -27.75
N ARG A 105 12.45 10.99 -28.56
CA ARG A 105 12.20 9.56 -28.27
C ARG A 105 13.48 8.74 -28.50
N ASN A 106 14.32 8.66 -27.48
CA ASN A 106 15.50 7.78 -27.49
C ASN A 106 15.08 6.31 -27.30
N MET A 107 14.81 5.62 -28.41
CA MET A 107 14.34 4.22 -28.47
C MET A 107 15.36 3.17 -27.97
N SER A 108 16.53 3.58 -27.48
CA SER A 108 17.52 2.69 -26.85
C SER A 108 18.09 3.28 -25.54
N GLY A 109 17.40 4.26 -24.95
CA GLY A 109 17.83 4.95 -23.74
C GLY A 109 17.58 4.17 -22.43
N PRO A 110 18.11 4.69 -21.29
CA PRO A 110 17.81 4.14 -19.98
C PRO A 110 16.32 4.08 -19.70
N GLY A 111 15.84 2.93 -19.21
CA GLY A 111 14.46 2.72 -18.78
C GLY A 111 13.43 2.65 -19.91
N GLU A 112 13.87 2.58 -21.17
CA GLU A 112 13.01 2.40 -22.35
C GLU A 112 12.25 1.06 -22.27
N MET A 113 11.03 1.00 -22.84
CA MET A 113 10.09 -0.12 -22.66
C MET A 113 9.84 -0.45 -21.18
N GLY A 114 9.85 0.56 -20.29
CA GLY A 114 9.60 0.39 -18.86
C GLY A 114 10.63 -0.44 -18.09
N ASN A 115 11.79 -0.76 -18.68
CA ASN A 115 12.79 -1.64 -18.08
C ASN A 115 13.45 -1.05 -16.82
N PRO A 116 13.95 -1.88 -15.87
CA PRO A 116 14.65 -1.40 -14.68
C PRO A 116 15.99 -0.73 -15.03
N VAL A 117 16.19 0.51 -14.59
CA VAL A 117 17.52 1.15 -14.63
C VAL A 117 18.31 0.71 -13.40
N ARG A 118 19.50 0.13 -13.61
CA ARG A 118 20.39 -0.35 -12.54
C ARG A 118 21.72 0.41 -12.57
N ILE A 119 21.97 1.22 -11.55
CA ILE A 119 23.23 1.96 -11.40
C ILE A 119 24.21 1.21 -10.51
N ASN A 120 25.44 1.03 -10.99
CA ASN A 120 26.56 0.64 -10.14
C ASN A 120 27.06 1.86 -9.34
N LYS A 121 26.71 1.91 -8.05
CA LYS A 121 27.02 3.04 -7.16
C LYS A 121 28.52 3.29 -6.96
N ASP A 122 29.36 2.27 -7.15
CA ASP A 122 30.82 2.39 -6.98
C ASP A 122 31.48 3.08 -8.18
N LYS A 123 30.80 3.12 -9.34
CA LYS A 123 31.22 3.86 -10.53
C LYS A 123 30.78 5.33 -10.53
N LEU A 124 29.93 5.75 -9.58
CA LEU A 124 29.46 7.13 -9.48
C LEU A 124 30.50 8.03 -8.80
N THR A 125 30.70 9.22 -9.38
CA THR A 125 31.46 10.30 -8.75
C THR A 125 30.83 10.71 -7.40
N ALA A 126 31.59 11.45 -6.59
CA ALA A 126 31.07 11.97 -5.32
C ALA A 126 29.87 12.92 -5.54
N GLU A 127 29.90 13.71 -6.61
CA GLU A 127 28.83 14.65 -6.98
C GLU A 127 27.55 13.91 -7.38
N GLU A 128 27.63 12.87 -8.21
CA GLU A 128 26.47 12.08 -8.62
C GLU A 128 25.85 11.30 -7.46
N ARG A 129 26.67 10.78 -6.53
CA ARG A 129 26.17 10.20 -5.28
C ARG A 129 25.47 11.24 -4.40
N GLY A 130 25.96 12.48 -4.40
CA GLY A 130 25.28 13.62 -3.79
C GLY A 130 23.90 13.87 -4.41
N LYS A 131 23.83 14.05 -5.74
CA LYS A 131 22.59 14.23 -6.51
C LYS A 131 21.58 13.10 -6.28
N MET A 132 22.04 11.85 -6.29
CA MET A 132 21.21 10.67 -6.00
C MET A 132 20.64 10.73 -4.57
N SER A 133 21.48 11.02 -3.57
CA SER A 133 21.06 11.12 -2.17
C SER A 133 20.08 12.27 -1.95
N GLU A 134 20.33 13.44 -2.54
CA GLU A 134 19.43 14.58 -2.48
C GLU A 134 18.08 14.27 -3.15
N GLY A 135 18.09 13.60 -4.31
CA GLY A 135 16.88 13.16 -5.00
C GLY A 135 15.97 12.30 -4.13
N TRP A 136 16.55 11.31 -3.43
CA TRP A 136 15.84 10.50 -2.45
C TRP A 136 15.34 11.29 -1.24
N GLN A 137 16.10 12.29 -0.76
CA GLN A 137 15.72 13.14 0.36
C GLN A 137 14.60 14.12 0.00
N ASN A 138 14.63 14.70 -1.20
CA ASN A 138 13.63 15.67 -1.66
C ASN A 138 12.31 15.01 -2.09
N ASN A 139 12.35 13.86 -2.77
CA ASN A 139 11.16 13.32 -3.46
C ASN A 139 10.68 11.94 -2.95
N ALA A 140 11.48 11.25 -2.12
CA ALA A 140 11.22 9.88 -1.66
C ALA A 140 11.17 8.79 -2.75
N PHE A 141 11.81 9.06 -3.90
CA PHE A 141 12.16 8.10 -4.95
C PHE A 141 13.51 8.49 -5.57
N ASN A 142 14.04 7.63 -6.44
CA ASN A 142 15.34 7.82 -7.09
C ASN A 142 15.29 8.86 -8.23
N GLN A 143 15.24 10.16 -7.89
CA GLN A 143 15.21 11.24 -8.90
C GLN A 143 16.38 11.14 -9.88
N TYR A 144 17.60 10.81 -9.43
CA TYR A 144 18.75 10.70 -10.34
C TYR A 144 18.49 9.69 -11.47
N ILE A 145 17.86 8.54 -11.19
CA ILE A 145 17.41 7.62 -12.27
C ILE A 145 16.31 8.24 -13.14
N SER A 146 15.31 8.90 -12.53
CA SER A 146 14.28 9.59 -13.31
C SER A 146 14.86 10.62 -14.26
N ASP A 147 15.91 11.35 -13.87
CA ASP A 147 16.54 12.37 -14.70
C ASP A 147 17.36 11.76 -15.87
N LEU A 148 17.77 10.48 -15.78
CA LEU A 148 18.41 9.74 -16.89
C LEU A 148 17.40 9.18 -17.92
N ILE A 149 16.15 8.94 -17.52
CA ILE A 149 15.13 8.30 -18.34
C ILE A 149 14.44 9.35 -19.23
N SER A 150 14.24 9.04 -20.52
CA SER A 150 13.53 9.95 -21.44
C SER A 150 12.16 10.38 -20.88
N LEU A 151 11.78 11.63 -21.13
CA LEU A 151 10.45 12.14 -20.79
C LEU A 151 9.36 11.50 -21.68
N ARG A 152 9.76 10.88 -22.80
CA ARG A 152 8.89 10.25 -23.78
C ARG A 152 9.25 8.77 -23.99
N ARG A 153 9.75 8.10 -22.94
CA ARG A 153 10.04 6.66 -22.98
C ARG A 153 8.80 5.85 -23.36
N THR A 154 8.98 4.77 -24.11
CA THR A 154 7.91 3.82 -24.39
C THR A 154 7.67 2.89 -23.19
N LEU A 155 6.50 2.25 -23.16
CA LEU A 155 6.14 1.18 -22.24
C LEU A 155 5.62 -0.02 -23.04
N PRO A 156 5.72 -1.25 -22.51
CA PRO A 156 5.06 -2.41 -23.11
C PRO A 156 3.54 -2.23 -23.14
N ASP A 157 2.88 -2.82 -24.13
CA ASP A 157 1.42 -2.92 -24.17
C ASP A 157 0.95 -4.07 -23.25
N VAL A 158 0.86 -3.74 -21.96
CA VAL A 158 0.55 -4.63 -20.84
C VAL A 158 -0.92 -5.07 -20.76
N ARG A 159 -1.80 -4.54 -21.62
CA ARG A 159 -3.22 -4.92 -21.66
C ARG A 159 -3.36 -6.42 -21.97
N ASP A 160 -4.31 -7.06 -21.30
CA ASP A 160 -4.69 -8.44 -21.59
C ASP A 160 -5.11 -8.62 -23.08
N PRO A 161 -4.83 -9.77 -23.73
CA PRO A 161 -5.23 -10.01 -25.12
C PRO A 161 -6.74 -9.89 -25.42
N GLU A 162 -7.62 -10.02 -24.43
CA GLU A 162 -9.05 -9.74 -24.56
C GLU A 162 -9.32 -8.23 -24.54
N CYS A 163 -8.62 -7.45 -23.71
CA CYS A 163 -8.74 -5.99 -23.66
C CYS A 163 -8.46 -5.32 -25.01
N LYS A 164 -7.54 -5.89 -25.80
CA LYS A 164 -7.20 -5.40 -27.15
C LYS A 164 -8.30 -5.63 -28.20
N LYS A 165 -9.37 -6.36 -27.85
CA LYS A 165 -10.52 -6.70 -28.71
C LYS A 165 -11.82 -6.03 -28.24
N VAL A 166 -11.78 -5.23 -27.18
CA VAL A 166 -12.97 -4.55 -26.65
C VAL A 166 -13.40 -3.43 -27.61
N GLU A 167 -14.65 -3.47 -28.04
CA GLU A 167 -15.28 -2.38 -28.77
C GLU A 167 -15.92 -1.39 -27.78
N PHE A 168 -15.44 -0.15 -27.81
CA PHE A 168 -15.95 0.94 -26.96
C PHE A 168 -17.17 1.63 -27.59
N HIS A 169 -17.91 2.38 -26.78
CA HIS A 169 -19.02 3.21 -27.22
C HIS A 169 -18.57 4.17 -28.34
N PRO A 170 -19.28 4.26 -29.49
CA PRO A 170 -18.78 4.96 -30.67
C PRO A 170 -18.62 6.47 -30.48
N ASN A 171 -19.32 7.05 -29.49
CA ASN A 171 -19.20 8.44 -29.10
C ASN A 171 -18.64 8.52 -27.68
N LEU A 172 -17.31 8.48 -27.54
CA LEU A 172 -16.65 8.75 -26.26
C LEU A 172 -16.55 10.27 -26.03
N PRO A 173 -16.73 10.75 -24.78
CA PRO A 173 -16.68 12.17 -24.45
C PRO A 173 -15.25 12.74 -24.46
N GLU A 174 -15.11 14.03 -24.79
CA GLU A 174 -13.87 14.78 -24.56
C GLU A 174 -13.55 14.89 -23.07
N THR A 175 -12.26 14.77 -22.72
CA THR A 175 -11.74 14.83 -21.35
C THR A 175 -10.76 15.99 -21.12
N SER A 176 -10.81 16.57 -19.92
CA SER A 176 -9.75 17.41 -19.36
C SER A 176 -8.95 16.59 -18.35
N VAL A 177 -7.64 16.47 -18.55
CA VAL A 177 -6.74 15.76 -17.61
C VAL A 177 -6.14 16.78 -16.64
N ILE A 178 -6.33 16.59 -15.34
CA ILE A 178 -5.91 17.51 -14.29
C ILE A 178 -4.76 16.86 -13.50
N ILE A 179 -3.57 17.46 -13.56
CA ILE A 179 -2.36 16.97 -12.89
C ILE A 179 -1.99 17.96 -11.78
N ILE A 180 -1.96 17.51 -10.54
CA ILE A 180 -1.66 18.37 -9.38
C ILE A 180 -0.24 18.07 -8.89
N PHE A 181 0.54 19.12 -8.60
CA PHE A 181 1.88 18.98 -8.06
C PHE A 181 2.21 20.03 -7.00
N HIS A 182 3.09 19.64 -6.08
CA HIS A 182 3.77 20.54 -5.15
C HIS A 182 5.20 20.05 -5.03
N ASN A 183 6.19 20.87 -5.36
CA ASN A 183 7.62 20.54 -5.21
C ASN A 183 8.07 19.22 -5.86
N GLU A 184 7.43 18.81 -6.96
CA GLU A 184 7.72 17.56 -7.68
C GLU A 184 9.07 17.61 -8.44
N ALA A 185 9.65 16.44 -8.69
CA ALA A 185 10.78 16.33 -9.60
C ALA A 185 10.37 16.69 -11.04
N ARG A 186 11.15 17.55 -11.70
CA ARG A 186 10.85 18.04 -13.05
C ARG A 186 10.70 16.89 -14.07
N SER A 187 11.58 15.89 -14.01
CA SER A 187 11.54 14.75 -14.93
C SER A 187 10.26 13.94 -14.82
N THR A 188 9.80 13.62 -13.60
CA THR A 188 8.58 12.82 -13.40
C THR A 188 7.31 13.60 -13.75
N LEU A 189 7.25 14.90 -13.43
CA LEU A 189 6.13 15.77 -13.82
C LEU A 189 6.02 15.87 -15.35
N LEU A 190 7.11 16.19 -16.05
CA LEU A 190 7.11 16.31 -17.50
C LEU A 190 6.86 14.96 -18.19
N ARG A 191 7.38 13.84 -17.65
CA ARG A 191 7.07 12.49 -18.16
C ARG A 191 5.60 12.13 -18.01
N THR A 192 4.94 12.58 -16.93
CA THR A 192 3.49 12.41 -16.76
C THR A 192 2.71 13.16 -17.85
N ILE A 193 3.05 14.43 -18.09
CA ILE A 193 2.40 15.26 -19.12
C ILE A 193 2.61 14.65 -20.52
N TRP A 194 3.85 14.30 -20.86
CA TRP A 194 4.17 13.66 -22.14
C TRP A 194 3.52 12.28 -22.30
N SER A 195 3.42 11.50 -21.22
CA SER A 195 2.74 10.21 -21.25
C SER A 195 1.27 10.34 -21.64
N VAL A 196 0.56 11.35 -21.10
CA VAL A 196 -0.82 11.66 -21.48
C VAL A 196 -0.91 12.15 -22.92
N LEU A 197 -0.03 13.08 -23.34
CA LEU A 197 -0.02 13.60 -24.72
C LEU A 197 0.24 12.52 -25.77
N ASP A 198 1.20 11.62 -25.51
CA ASP A 198 1.67 10.62 -26.48
C ASP A 198 0.75 9.40 -26.60
N ARG A 199 -0.09 9.10 -25.59
CA ARG A 199 -0.91 7.88 -25.48
C ARG A 199 -2.41 8.13 -25.26
N SER A 200 -2.88 9.33 -25.56
CA SER A 200 -4.32 9.64 -25.57
C SER A 200 -4.78 9.98 -26.98
N PRO A 201 -5.87 9.39 -27.51
CA PRO A 201 -6.42 9.78 -28.80
C PRO A 201 -6.70 11.28 -28.88
N ALA A 202 -6.16 11.93 -29.92
CA ALA A 202 -6.15 13.39 -30.03
C ALA A 202 -7.54 14.05 -30.12
N HIS A 203 -8.59 13.28 -30.42
CA HIS A 203 -9.98 13.74 -30.44
C HIS A 203 -10.71 13.55 -29.09
N LEU A 204 -10.12 12.82 -28.13
CA LEU A 204 -10.66 12.63 -26.78
C LEU A 204 -9.96 13.54 -25.77
N LEU A 205 -8.64 13.72 -25.89
CA LEU A 205 -7.90 14.64 -25.02
C LEU A 205 -8.17 16.09 -25.44
N LYS A 206 -8.96 16.83 -24.66
CA LYS A 206 -9.24 18.26 -24.90
C LYS A 206 -8.11 19.14 -24.43
N GLU A 207 -7.71 18.96 -23.17
CA GLU A 207 -6.71 19.78 -22.48
C GLU A 207 -6.06 19.02 -21.32
N ILE A 208 -4.85 19.44 -20.94
CA ILE A 208 -4.14 19.05 -19.72
C ILE A 208 -3.97 20.30 -18.85
N ILE A 209 -4.54 20.29 -17.65
CA ILE A 209 -4.48 21.36 -16.68
C ILE A 209 -3.50 20.94 -15.58
N VAL A 210 -2.30 21.53 -15.60
CA VAL A 210 -1.26 21.28 -14.61
C VAL A 210 -1.39 22.32 -13.51
N VAL A 211 -1.63 21.90 -12.26
CA VAL A 211 -1.89 22.80 -11.12
C VAL A 211 -0.72 22.77 -10.14
N ASP A 212 0.01 23.88 -10.07
CA ASP A 212 1.04 24.14 -9.06
C ASP A 212 0.39 24.56 -7.74
N ASP A 213 0.37 23.67 -6.75
CA ASP A 213 -0.05 23.98 -5.37
C ASP A 213 1.08 24.70 -4.61
N PHE A 214 1.46 25.89 -5.09
CA PHE A 214 2.42 26.78 -4.43
C PHE A 214 3.79 26.13 -4.15
N SER A 215 4.39 25.50 -5.15
CA SER A 215 5.77 25.01 -5.10
C SER A 215 6.77 26.13 -4.83
N ASN A 216 7.91 25.81 -4.22
CA ASN A 216 9.01 26.76 -3.95
C ASN A 216 10.37 26.33 -4.52
N LYS A 217 10.45 25.22 -5.26
CA LYS A 217 11.66 24.82 -6.00
C LYS A 217 11.80 25.63 -7.30
N GLU A 218 13.01 26.11 -7.58
CA GLU A 218 13.30 27.00 -8.72
C GLU A 218 12.99 26.35 -10.08
N HIS A 219 13.28 25.05 -10.23
CA HIS A 219 12.99 24.29 -11.45
C HIS A 219 11.50 24.19 -11.80
N LEU A 220 10.60 24.54 -10.88
CA LEU A 220 9.14 24.58 -11.08
C LEU A 220 8.63 26.00 -11.36
N LYS A 221 9.50 27.00 -11.38
CA LYS A 221 9.18 28.39 -11.72
C LYS A 221 9.34 28.63 -13.21
N LYS A 222 10.27 29.49 -13.61
CA LYS A 222 10.40 29.93 -15.01
C LYS A 222 10.74 28.78 -15.96
N MET A 223 11.59 27.85 -15.51
CA MET A 223 11.98 26.67 -16.29
C MET A 223 10.78 25.82 -16.72
N LEU A 224 9.89 25.47 -15.79
CA LEU A 224 8.67 24.69 -16.08
C LEU A 224 7.69 25.43 -17.00
N GLU A 225 7.59 26.76 -16.88
CA GLU A 225 6.78 27.56 -17.81
C GLU A 225 7.32 27.48 -19.24
N ASP A 226 8.64 27.55 -19.41
CA ASP A 226 9.28 27.44 -20.72
C ASP A 226 9.19 26.01 -21.30
N ASP A 227 9.15 24.98 -20.46
CA ASP A 227 8.90 23.59 -20.87
C ASP A 227 7.45 23.35 -21.35
N ILE A 228 6.47 23.90 -20.63
CA ILE A 228 5.04 23.70 -20.91
C ILE A 228 4.57 24.58 -22.08
N LYS A 229 5.11 25.80 -22.23
CA LYS A 229 4.71 26.76 -23.27
C LYS A 229 4.64 26.19 -24.72
N PRO A 230 5.57 25.34 -25.21
CA PRO A 230 5.45 24.73 -26.54
C PRO A 230 4.46 23.55 -26.61
N MET A 231 3.99 23.01 -25.49
CA MET A 231 3.11 21.83 -25.46
C MET A 231 1.67 22.24 -25.78
N GLN A 232 1.18 21.84 -26.95
CA GLN A 232 -0.23 22.05 -27.31
C GLN A 232 -1.16 21.34 -26.31
N LYS A 233 -2.33 21.95 -26.07
CA LYS A 233 -3.35 21.50 -25.11
C LYS A 233 -2.95 21.52 -23.63
N VAL A 234 -1.71 21.84 -23.27
CA VAL A 234 -1.28 21.94 -21.86
C VAL A 234 -1.38 23.38 -21.36
N ARG A 235 -1.89 23.57 -20.14
CA ARG A 235 -1.82 24.85 -19.42
C ARG A 235 -1.32 24.67 -17.99
N LEU A 236 -0.64 25.69 -17.47
CA LEU A 236 -0.15 25.74 -16.10
C LEU A 236 -0.98 26.74 -15.29
N LEU A 237 -1.66 26.27 -14.25
CA LEU A 237 -2.31 27.08 -13.22
C LEU A 237 -1.42 27.11 -11.98
N ARG A 238 -1.38 28.24 -11.26
CA ARG A 238 -0.64 28.36 -9.99
C ARG A 238 -1.54 28.90 -8.89
N THR A 239 -1.58 28.23 -7.74
CA THR A 239 -2.27 28.73 -6.55
C THR A 239 -1.49 29.88 -5.90
N LYS A 240 -2.21 30.79 -5.22
CA LYS A 240 -1.59 31.98 -4.57
C LYS A 240 -0.98 31.68 -3.20
N LYS A 241 -1.32 30.54 -2.61
CA LYS A 241 -0.84 29.98 -1.35
C LYS A 241 -0.96 28.46 -1.46
N ARG A 242 -0.30 27.71 -0.57
CA ARG A 242 -0.47 26.26 -0.52
C ARG A 242 -1.88 25.91 0.00
N GLU A 243 -2.74 25.43 -0.88
CA GLU A 243 -4.13 25.07 -0.61
C GLU A 243 -4.27 23.60 -0.20
N GLY A 244 -3.38 22.73 -0.68
CA GLY A 244 -3.47 21.28 -0.54
C GLY A 244 -3.99 20.56 -1.78
N LEU A 245 -3.73 19.25 -1.89
CA LEU A 245 -4.16 18.41 -3.02
C LEU A 245 -5.67 18.55 -3.29
N ILE A 246 -6.49 18.50 -2.24
CA ILE A 246 -7.96 18.53 -2.34
C ILE A 246 -8.44 19.83 -2.99
N ARG A 247 -7.96 20.98 -2.52
CA ARG A 247 -8.35 22.30 -3.03
C ARG A 247 -7.66 22.67 -4.35
N ALA A 248 -6.46 22.17 -4.60
CA ALA A 248 -5.81 22.26 -5.90
C ALA A 248 -6.55 21.44 -6.98
N ARG A 249 -7.07 20.24 -6.64
CA ARG A 249 -7.97 19.47 -7.50
C ARG A 249 -9.24 20.23 -7.83
N LEU A 250 -9.88 20.86 -6.83
CA LEU A 250 -11.04 21.75 -7.06
C LEU A 250 -10.68 22.91 -8.00
N THR A 251 -9.51 23.53 -7.82
CA THR A 251 -9.04 24.63 -8.67
C THR A 251 -8.88 24.20 -10.13
N GLY A 252 -8.31 23.01 -10.39
CA GLY A 252 -8.24 22.45 -11.74
C GLY A 252 -9.61 22.05 -12.30
N ALA A 253 -10.51 21.55 -11.47
CA ALA A 253 -11.87 21.18 -11.87
C ALA A 253 -12.71 22.40 -12.31
N TYR A 254 -12.59 23.54 -11.60
CA TYR A 254 -13.30 24.77 -11.96
C TYR A 254 -12.80 25.43 -13.27
N ASP A 255 -11.57 25.17 -13.71
CA ASP A 255 -11.01 25.67 -14.99
C ASP A 255 -11.29 24.71 -16.18
N ALA A 256 -11.77 23.50 -15.90
CA ALA A 256 -11.91 22.44 -16.89
C ALA A 256 -13.16 22.57 -17.79
N THR A 257 -12.95 22.32 -19.09
CA THR A 257 -13.95 22.50 -20.17
C THR A 257 -14.28 21.20 -20.91
N GLY A 258 -13.63 20.08 -20.55
CA GLY A 258 -13.97 18.73 -20.98
C GLY A 258 -15.22 18.24 -20.28
N LYS A 259 -15.92 17.29 -20.91
CA LYS A 259 -17.12 16.68 -20.32
C LYS A 259 -16.75 15.70 -19.21
N VAL A 260 -15.65 14.99 -19.37
CA VAL A 260 -15.06 14.15 -18.32
C VAL A 260 -13.84 14.87 -17.72
N LEU A 261 -13.72 14.78 -16.39
CA LEU A 261 -12.51 15.14 -15.67
C LEU A 261 -11.72 13.87 -15.37
N ILE A 262 -10.42 13.86 -15.67
CA ILE A 262 -9.50 12.80 -15.24
C ILE A 262 -8.45 13.41 -14.34
N PHE A 263 -8.37 12.94 -13.10
CA PHE A 263 -7.31 13.35 -12.18
C PHE A 263 -6.15 12.36 -12.26
N LEU A 264 -4.92 12.87 -12.28
CA LEU A 264 -3.69 12.11 -12.18
C LEU A 264 -2.74 12.76 -11.18
N ASP A 265 -1.96 11.96 -10.47
CA ASP A 265 -0.82 12.45 -9.70
C ASP A 265 0.34 12.82 -10.64
N SER A 266 1.21 13.73 -10.21
CA SER A 266 2.33 14.28 -11.00
C SER A 266 3.54 13.35 -11.20
N HIS A 267 3.34 12.05 -10.98
CA HIS A 267 4.37 11.02 -11.09
C HIS A 267 3.75 9.71 -11.60
N CYS A 268 3.05 9.81 -12.72
CA CYS A 268 2.36 8.71 -13.39
C CYS A 268 2.86 8.47 -14.82
N GLU A 269 2.68 7.25 -15.32
CA GLU A 269 2.87 6.93 -16.75
C GLU A 269 1.70 6.07 -17.24
N CYS A 270 0.86 6.65 -18.08
CA CYS A 270 -0.25 5.97 -18.75
C CYS A 270 0.28 4.90 -19.72
N ALA A 271 -0.40 3.75 -19.80
CA ALA A 271 -0.10 2.71 -20.79
C ALA A 271 -0.78 2.99 -22.15
N GLU A 272 -0.51 2.14 -23.14
CA GLU A 272 -1.20 2.18 -24.43
C GLU A 272 -2.70 1.88 -24.28
N GLY A 273 -3.57 2.67 -24.90
CA GLY A 273 -5.03 2.51 -24.82
C GLY A 273 -5.62 2.63 -23.42
N TRP A 274 -5.02 3.43 -22.54
CA TRP A 274 -5.48 3.64 -21.16
C TRP A 274 -6.79 4.45 -21.07
N LEU A 275 -7.09 5.30 -22.06
CA LEU A 275 -8.11 6.34 -21.90
C LEU A 275 -9.52 5.82 -22.19
N GLU A 276 -9.68 5.10 -23.29
CA GLU A 276 -10.96 4.61 -23.79
C GLU A 276 -11.71 3.72 -22.77
N PRO A 277 -11.06 2.79 -22.03
CA PRO A 277 -11.72 2.00 -20.99
C PRO A 277 -12.16 2.81 -19.75
N LEU A 278 -11.62 4.01 -19.54
CA LEU A 278 -12.09 4.93 -18.49
C LEU A 278 -13.33 5.71 -18.94
N LEU A 279 -13.37 6.09 -20.22
CA LEU A 279 -14.45 6.90 -20.79
C LEU A 279 -15.70 6.08 -21.14
N ASP A 280 -15.54 4.82 -21.57
CA ASP A 280 -16.66 3.98 -22.01
C ASP A 280 -17.76 3.77 -20.93
N PRO A 281 -17.44 3.45 -19.65
CA PRO A 281 -18.47 3.31 -18.63
C PRO A 281 -19.20 4.63 -18.35
N ILE A 282 -18.49 5.77 -18.41
CA ILE A 282 -19.07 7.11 -18.20
C ILE A 282 -19.96 7.52 -19.37
N ALA A 283 -19.57 7.17 -20.60
CA ALA A 283 -20.39 7.38 -21.80
C ALA A 283 -21.71 6.61 -21.74
N ARG A 284 -21.72 5.42 -21.13
CA ARG A 284 -22.92 4.59 -20.92
C ARG A 284 -23.73 4.99 -19.68
N ASN A 285 -23.07 5.43 -18.62
CA ASN A 285 -23.68 5.90 -17.37
C ASN A 285 -22.91 7.13 -16.84
N PRO A 286 -23.41 8.36 -17.06
CA PRO A 286 -22.75 9.58 -16.57
C PRO A 286 -22.57 9.64 -15.04
N LYS A 287 -23.30 8.83 -14.27
CA LYS A 287 -23.13 8.74 -12.81
C LYS A 287 -22.05 7.75 -12.37
N ALA A 288 -21.32 7.14 -13.30
CA ALA A 288 -20.14 6.34 -13.02
C ALA A 288 -18.89 7.21 -12.81
N SER A 289 -18.06 6.82 -11.84
CA SER A 289 -16.66 7.23 -11.73
C SER A 289 -15.79 5.99 -11.96
N VAL A 290 -14.68 6.13 -12.70
CA VAL A 290 -13.87 5.00 -13.16
C VAL A 290 -12.41 5.19 -12.79
N VAL A 291 -11.78 4.17 -12.19
CA VAL A 291 -10.34 4.14 -11.88
C VAL A 291 -9.60 3.20 -12.82
N PRO A 292 -8.35 3.52 -13.22
CA PRO A 292 -7.49 2.56 -13.90
C PRO A 292 -6.99 1.49 -12.92
N LEU A 293 -6.38 0.43 -13.46
CA LEU A 293 -5.39 -0.34 -12.72
C LEU A 293 -4.17 0.56 -12.47
N ILE A 294 -3.86 0.80 -11.20
CA ILE A 294 -2.75 1.65 -10.77
C ILE A 294 -1.51 0.76 -10.66
N GLU A 295 -0.66 0.82 -11.67
CA GLU A 295 0.50 -0.06 -11.79
C GLU A 295 1.71 0.50 -11.04
N ILE A 296 2.67 -0.38 -10.69
CA ILE A 296 3.83 0.04 -9.88
C ILE A 296 4.93 0.54 -10.80
N ILE A 297 5.31 1.82 -10.66
CA ILE A 297 6.61 2.31 -11.11
C ILE A 297 7.54 2.24 -9.90
N ASP A 298 8.57 1.40 -10.00
CA ASP A 298 9.50 1.10 -8.91
C ASP A 298 10.28 2.35 -8.45
N ASP A 299 10.17 2.72 -7.16
CA ASP A 299 10.78 3.93 -6.60
C ASP A 299 12.32 3.95 -6.68
N GLY A 300 12.93 2.76 -6.79
CA GLY A 300 14.37 2.58 -6.86
C GLY A 300 14.95 2.52 -8.26
N THR A 301 14.24 1.94 -9.23
CA THR A 301 14.75 1.58 -10.56
C THR A 301 13.91 2.12 -11.73
N PHE A 302 12.72 2.68 -11.47
CA PHE A 302 11.74 3.14 -12.47
C PHE A 302 11.24 2.04 -13.44
N GLU A 303 11.37 0.77 -13.03
CA GLU A 303 10.74 -0.37 -13.67
C GLU A 303 9.21 -0.26 -13.63
N PHE A 304 8.54 -0.46 -14.76
CA PHE A 304 7.08 -0.49 -14.85
C PHE A 304 6.58 -1.93 -14.67
N LYS A 305 5.83 -2.18 -13.59
CA LYS A 305 5.34 -3.50 -13.20
C LYS A 305 3.82 -3.53 -13.29
N ALA A 306 3.31 -4.25 -14.28
CA ALA A 306 1.87 -4.42 -14.49
C ALA A 306 1.29 -5.60 -13.71
N THR A 307 0.03 -5.46 -13.30
CA THR A 307 -0.72 -6.44 -12.52
C THR A 307 -1.47 -7.39 -13.46
N PRO A 308 -1.27 -8.72 -13.36
CA PRO A 308 -2.04 -9.67 -14.14
C PRO A 308 -3.55 -9.56 -13.88
N ILE A 309 -4.38 -9.79 -14.91
CA ILE A 309 -5.84 -9.62 -14.85
C ILE A 309 -6.53 -10.65 -13.92
N GLU A 310 -5.82 -11.72 -13.53
CA GLU A 310 -6.17 -12.66 -12.45
C GLU A 310 -6.10 -12.03 -11.06
N SER A 311 -5.16 -11.10 -10.87
CA SER A 311 -4.70 -10.61 -9.57
C SER A 311 -5.29 -9.24 -9.19
N ILE A 312 -6.30 -8.77 -9.92
CA ILE A 312 -6.89 -7.45 -9.70
C ILE A 312 -7.54 -7.37 -8.33
N GLN A 313 -7.19 -6.31 -7.61
CA GLN A 313 -7.72 -5.95 -6.31
C GLN A 313 -8.75 -4.81 -6.43
N VAL A 314 -9.69 -4.79 -5.49
CA VAL A 314 -10.64 -3.68 -5.29
C VAL A 314 -10.25 -2.87 -4.06
N GLY A 315 -10.65 -1.60 -4.03
CA GLY A 315 -10.45 -0.74 -2.88
C GLY A 315 -11.43 -1.03 -1.75
N GLY A 316 -10.91 -1.13 -0.53
CA GLY A 316 -11.68 -1.16 0.71
C GLY A 316 -11.28 -0.03 1.67
N PHE A 317 -11.58 -0.21 2.94
CA PHE A 317 -11.08 0.65 4.02
C PHE A 317 -11.06 -0.11 5.35
N ASP A 318 -10.16 0.26 6.26
CA ASP A 318 -10.23 -0.15 7.66
C ASP A 318 -11.08 0.83 8.49
N TRP A 319 -11.41 0.46 9.72
CA TRP A 319 -12.17 1.36 10.61
C TRP A 319 -11.34 2.52 11.20
N ASN A 320 -10.04 2.62 10.89
CA ASN A 320 -9.27 3.87 11.06
C ASN A 320 -9.52 4.86 9.91
N LEU A 321 -10.37 4.50 8.93
CA LEU A 321 -10.65 5.22 7.69
C LEU A 321 -9.40 5.37 6.82
N ILE A 322 -8.57 4.32 6.80
CA ILE A 322 -7.40 4.17 5.93
C ILE A 322 -7.77 3.25 4.77
N PHE A 323 -7.43 3.67 3.55
CA PHE A 323 -7.60 2.86 2.35
C PHE A 323 -6.69 1.63 2.36
N ASN A 324 -7.21 0.49 1.91
CA ASN A 324 -6.49 -0.76 1.73
C ASN A 324 -7.01 -1.50 0.47
N TRP A 325 -6.21 -2.44 -0.02
CA TRP A 325 -6.55 -3.28 -1.16
C TRP A 325 -7.12 -4.62 -0.70
N HIS A 326 -8.22 -5.05 -1.32
CA HIS A 326 -8.88 -6.32 -1.08
C HIS A 326 -8.89 -7.17 -2.36
N VAL A 327 -8.88 -8.50 -2.21
CA VAL A 327 -9.14 -9.42 -3.33
C VAL A 327 -10.54 -9.16 -3.89
N THR A 328 -10.70 -9.19 -5.22
CA THR A 328 -12.01 -9.01 -5.86
C THR A 328 -13.02 -10.06 -5.32
N PRO A 329 -14.16 -9.66 -4.74
CA PRO A 329 -15.10 -10.60 -4.11
C PRO A 329 -15.72 -11.60 -5.10
N GLU A 330 -15.99 -12.82 -4.63
CA GLU A 330 -16.58 -13.89 -5.45
C GLU A 330 -17.93 -13.48 -6.08
N ARG A 331 -18.75 -12.67 -5.37
CA ARG A 331 -20.00 -12.12 -5.92
C ARG A 331 -19.77 -11.25 -7.16
N GLU A 332 -18.66 -10.51 -7.20
CA GLU A 332 -18.34 -9.58 -8.27
C GLU A 332 -17.67 -10.32 -9.43
N MET A 333 -16.83 -11.32 -9.15
CA MET A 333 -16.37 -12.28 -10.15
C MET A 333 -17.53 -12.98 -10.88
N LYS A 334 -18.58 -13.37 -10.14
CA LYS A 334 -19.80 -13.99 -10.69
C LYS A 334 -20.75 -13.03 -11.42
N ARG A 335 -20.70 -11.73 -11.11
CA ARG A 335 -21.52 -10.69 -11.78
C ARG A 335 -21.02 -10.42 -13.19
N ARG A 336 -19.70 -10.47 -13.39
CA ARG A 336 -19.01 -10.17 -14.65
C ARG A 336 -19.21 -11.33 -15.64
N LYS A 337 -19.40 -11.00 -16.91
CA LYS A 337 -19.49 -11.96 -18.02
C LYS A 337 -18.12 -12.21 -18.64
N ASN A 338 -17.33 -11.15 -18.80
CA ASN A 338 -15.99 -11.20 -19.38
C ASN A 338 -14.95 -10.71 -18.37
N ARG A 339 -13.69 -11.10 -18.58
CA ARG A 339 -12.55 -10.68 -17.75
C ARG A 339 -12.17 -9.21 -17.92
N THR A 340 -12.68 -8.59 -19.00
CA THR A 340 -12.52 -7.18 -19.34
C THR A 340 -13.63 -6.28 -18.78
N ASP A 341 -14.76 -6.84 -18.35
CA ASP A 341 -15.91 -6.06 -17.83
C ASP A 341 -15.48 -5.21 -16.62
N PRO A 342 -15.88 -3.93 -16.50
CA PRO A 342 -15.57 -3.11 -15.33
C PRO A 342 -15.97 -3.77 -14.00
N ILE A 343 -15.10 -3.66 -13.00
CA ILE A 343 -15.25 -4.24 -11.66
C ILE A 343 -15.82 -3.19 -10.72
N ARG A 344 -16.90 -3.48 -10.00
CA ARG A 344 -17.41 -2.60 -8.94
C ARG A 344 -16.46 -2.60 -7.75
N THR A 345 -15.96 -1.42 -7.36
CA THR A 345 -15.03 -1.27 -6.24
C THR A 345 -15.67 -0.44 -5.11
N PRO A 346 -15.68 -0.92 -3.85
CA PRO A 346 -16.24 -0.17 -2.73
C PRO A 346 -15.63 1.21 -2.54
N THR A 347 -14.31 1.30 -2.66
CA THR A 347 -13.55 2.54 -2.53
C THR A 347 -12.50 2.67 -3.65
N MET A 348 -11.81 3.81 -3.69
CA MET A 348 -10.65 4.04 -4.54
C MET A 348 -9.46 4.60 -3.74
N ALA A 349 -8.25 4.40 -4.26
CA ALA A 349 -7.06 5.08 -3.75
C ALA A 349 -7.15 6.61 -3.93
N GLY A 350 -7.92 7.08 -4.91
CA GLY A 350 -8.23 8.50 -5.14
C GLY A 350 -7.14 9.30 -5.85
N GLY A 351 -5.93 8.76 -6.04
CA GLY A 351 -4.88 9.39 -6.86
C GLY A 351 -5.33 9.59 -8.32
N LEU A 352 -5.84 8.51 -8.94
CA LEU A 352 -6.19 8.44 -10.35
C LEU A 352 -7.65 8.03 -10.54
N PHE A 353 -8.45 8.85 -11.21
CA PHE A 353 -9.85 8.53 -11.55
C PHE A 353 -10.41 9.44 -12.66
N ALA A 354 -11.42 8.95 -13.36
CA ALA A 354 -12.25 9.63 -14.35
C ALA A 354 -13.68 9.83 -13.82
N ILE A 355 -14.30 10.99 -14.02
CA ILE A 355 -15.69 11.27 -13.64
C ILE A 355 -16.34 12.28 -14.60
N ASP A 356 -17.63 12.13 -14.90
CA ASP A 356 -18.38 13.19 -15.60
C ASP A 356 -18.37 14.49 -14.76
N ARG A 357 -18.05 15.62 -15.40
CA ARG A 357 -17.87 16.89 -14.71
C ARG A 357 -19.16 17.39 -14.07
N ASP A 358 -20.27 17.29 -14.77
CA ASP A 358 -21.55 17.81 -14.31
C ASP A 358 -22.08 16.94 -13.15
N TRP A 359 -21.79 15.62 -13.16
CA TRP A 359 -22.02 14.74 -12.01
C TRP A 359 -21.12 15.05 -10.81
N PHE A 360 -19.84 15.37 -11.03
CA PHE A 360 -18.94 15.81 -9.95
C PHE A 360 -19.41 17.12 -9.31
N GLU A 361 -19.95 18.05 -10.09
CA GLU A 361 -20.63 19.26 -9.61
C GLU A 361 -21.92 18.95 -8.83
N GLU A 362 -22.78 18.04 -9.32
CA GLU A 362 -24.02 17.63 -8.65
C GLU A 362 -23.74 17.03 -7.26
N LEU A 363 -22.68 16.23 -7.14
CA LEU A 363 -22.14 15.69 -5.87
C LEU A 363 -21.51 16.74 -4.94
N GLY A 364 -21.39 17.99 -5.38
CA GLY A 364 -20.76 19.09 -4.65
C GLY A 364 -19.24 19.00 -4.57
N MET A 365 -18.63 18.34 -5.57
CA MET A 365 -17.20 18.05 -5.71
C MET A 365 -16.59 17.42 -4.44
N TYR A 366 -15.29 17.62 -4.17
CA TYR A 366 -14.71 17.34 -2.84
C TYR A 366 -15.23 18.30 -1.77
N ASP A 367 -15.21 17.89 -0.51
CA ASP A 367 -15.46 18.79 0.62
C ASP A 367 -14.34 19.86 0.73
N PRO A 368 -14.63 21.16 0.49
CA PRO A 368 -13.62 22.22 0.56
C PRO A 368 -13.15 22.50 2.00
N GLY A 369 -13.85 22.00 3.01
CA GLY A 369 -13.45 22.07 4.41
C GLY A 369 -12.36 21.07 4.82
N MET A 370 -12.06 20.08 3.96
CA MET A 370 -10.90 19.21 4.14
C MET A 370 -9.59 19.93 3.80
N ASP A 371 -8.55 19.65 4.56
CA ASP A 371 -7.22 20.26 4.42
C ASP A 371 -6.22 19.28 3.80
N ILE A 372 -5.33 19.78 2.94
CA ILE A 372 -4.18 19.07 2.35
C ILE A 372 -4.51 17.75 1.66
N TRP A 373 -4.61 16.65 2.40
CA TRP A 373 -4.72 15.27 1.92
C TRP A 373 -5.21 14.36 3.04
N GLY A 374 -5.93 13.29 2.67
CA GLY A 374 -6.34 12.19 3.53
C GLY A 374 -7.85 12.19 3.71
N GLY A 375 -8.48 11.03 3.44
CA GLY A 375 -9.91 10.80 3.59
C GLY A 375 -10.77 11.24 2.40
N GLU A 376 -10.29 12.11 1.51
CA GLU A 376 -11.07 12.60 0.36
C GLU A 376 -11.45 11.49 -0.61
N ASN A 377 -10.59 10.48 -0.73
CA ASN A 377 -10.78 9.31 -1.59
C ASN A 377 -11.95 8.45 -1.09
N LEU A 378 -12.06 8.23 0.23
CA LEU A 378 -13.17 7.52 0.86
C LEU A 378 -14.45 8.36 0.84
N GLU A 379 -14.35 9.67 1.11
CA GLU A 379 -15.48 10.60 1.09
C GLU A 379 -16.15 10.68 -0.29
N LEU A 380 -15.37 10.74 -1.38
CA LEU A 380 -15.91 10.67 -2.73
C LEU A 380 -16.43 9.28 -3.10
N SER A 381 -15.78 8.20 -2.63
CA SER A 381 -16.29 6.83 -2.83
C SER A 381 -17.67 6.63 -2.19
N PHE A 382 -17.86 7.12 -0.97
CA PHE A 382 -19.12 7.03 -0.23
C PHE A 382 -20.22 7.90 -0.85
N LYS A 383 -19.89 9.09 -1.38
CA LYS A 383 -20.81 9.91 -2.19
C LYS A 383 -21.30 9.19 -3.42
N LEU A 384 -20.38 8.69 -4.25
CA LEU A 384 -20.70 8.02 -5.51
C LEU A 384 -21.72 6.91 -5.29
N TRP A 385 -21.45 6.01 -4.36
CA TRP A 385 -22.34 4.89 -4.08
C TRP A 385 -23.64 5.30 -3.37
N GLN A 386 -23.58 6.08 -2.28
CA GLN A 386 -24.79 6.40 -1.52
C GLN A 386 -25.74 7.31 -2.30
N CYS A 387 -25.24 8.19 -3.17
CA CYS A 387 -26.05 9.16 -3.92
C CYS A 387 -26.48 8.66 -5.32
N GLY A 388 -26.40 7.35 -5.57
CA GLY A 388 -26.99 6.70 -6.77
C GLY A 388 -26.11 6.68 -8.02
N GLY A 389 -24.80 6.89 -7.88
CA GLY A 389 -23.80 6.60 -8.90
C GLY A 389 -23.13 5.25 -8.70
N GLU A 390 -22.02 5.04 -9.42
CA GLU A 390 -21.19 3.82 -9.34
C GLU A 390 -19.71 4.19 -9.27
N LEU A 391 -18.91 3.36 -8.60
CA LEU A 391 -17.44 3.43 -8.66
C LEU A 391 -16.89 2.13 -9.24
N LEU A 392 -16.19 2.24 -10.37
CA LEU A 392 -15.75 1.14 -11.19
C LEU A 392 -14.23 1.15 -11.34
N CYS A 393 -13.59 -0.02 -11.37
CA CYS A 393 -12.24 -0.21 -11.86
C CYS A 393 -12.30 -0.76 -13.28
N ALA A 394 -11.53 -0.19 -14.21
CA ALA A 394 -11.46 -0.62 -15.61
C ALA A 394 -10.24 -1.54 -15.83
N PRO A 395 -10.41 -2.87 -15.98
CA PRO A 395 -9.31 -3.83 -16.09
C PRO A 395 -8.37 -3.63 -17.29
N CYS A 396 -8.83 -2.87 -18.29
CA CYS A 396 -8.09 -2.62 -19.53
C CYS A 396 -7.38 -1.26 -19.55
N SER A 397 -7.59 -0.41 -18.54
CA SER A 397 -6.88 0.85 -18.39
C SER A 397 -5.76 0.68 -17.38
N HIS A 398 -4.51 0.85 -17.80
CA HIS A 398 -3.34 0.74 -16.93
C HIS A 398 -2.64 2.09 -16.86
N VAL A 399 -2.36 2.57 -15.65
CA VAL A 399 -1.56 3.78 -15.42
C VAL A 399 -0.58 3.51 -14.28
N GLY A 400 0.71 3.56 -14.58
CA GLY A 400 1.76 3.41 -13.58
C GLY A 400 1.84 4.62 -12.65
N HIS A 401 2.21 4.38 -11.40
CA HIS A 401 2.39 5.38 -10.34
C HIS A 401 3.67 5.09 -9.54
N VAL A 402 4.43 6.14 -9.21
CA VAL A 402 5.63 6.01 -8.35
C VAL A 402 5.21 5.93 -6.88
N PHE A 403 5.00 4.71 -6.38
CA PHE A 403 4.64 4.47 -4.97
C PHE A 403 5.80 4.79 -4.01
N ARG A 404 5.63 5.83 -3.20
CA ARG A 404 6.65 6.32 -2.25
C ARG A 404 6.49 5.68 -0.87
N ARG A 405 7.61 5.30 -0.24
CA ARG A 405 7.64 4.77 1.14
C ARG A 405 7.38 5.81 2.23
N ARG A 406 7.41 7.10 1.90
CA ARG A 406 7.14 8.23 2.81
C ARG A 406 6.60 9.42 2.02
N SER A 407 5.80 10.27 2.67
CA SER A 407 5.48 11.58 2.11
C SER A 407 6.72 12.50 2.17
N PRO A 408 7.11 13.16 1.06
CA PRO A 408 8.17 14.17 1.07
C PRO A 408 7.67 15.57 1.49
N TYR A 409 6.36 15.75 1.64
CA TYR A 409 5.76 17.07 1.82
C TYR A 409 5.75 17.54 3.27
N SER A 410 5.79 18.86 3.45
CA SER A 410 5.65 19.47 4.76
C SER A 410 4.19 19.43 5.23
N TRP A 411 4.00 19.31 6.54
CA TRP A 411 2.69 19.29 7.19
C TRP A 411 2.61 20.43 8.23
N PRO A 412 1.42 21.03 8.45
CA PRO A 412 1.19 21.91 9.60
C PRO A 412 1.52 21.17 10.89
N LYS A 413 2.25 21.81 11.81
CA LYS A 413 2.70 21.16 13.04
C LYS A 413 1.60 20.98 14.08
N ASP A 414 0.61 21.87 14.06
CA ASP A 414 -0.35 22.05 15.15
C ASP A 414 -1.72 21.42 14.88
N ILE A 415 -1.92 20.79 13.71
CA ILE A 415 -3.20 20.21 13.28
C ILE A 415 -2.97 18.79 12.76
N ASN A 416 -3.68 17.81 13.33
CA ASN A 416 -3.78 16.47 12.74
C ASN A 416 -4.78 16.52 11.57
N VAL A 417 -4.28 16.92 10.40
CA VAL A 417 -5.06 17.15 9.17
C VAL A 417 -5.86 15.91 8.77
N VAL A 418 -5.23 14.72 8.77
CA VAL A 418 -5.90 13.48 8.40
C VAL A 418 -7.07 13.20 9.34
N ARG A 419 -6.88 13.34 10.67
CA ARG A 419 -7.96 13.17 11.65
C ARG A 419 -9.11 14.14 11.39
N LYS A 420 -8.82 15.44 11.17
CA LYS A 420 -9.85 16.44 10.85
C LYS A 420 -10.70 16.00 9.64
N ASN A 421 -10.05 15.63 8.54
CA ASN A 421 -10.74 15.21 7.32
C ASN A 421 -11.58 13.93 7.56
N SER A 422 -11.00 12.93 8.22
CA SER A 422 -11.69 11.69 8.58
C SER A 422 -12.89 11.92 9.49
N VAL A 423 -12.84 12.85 10.44
CA VAL A 423 -14.02 13.23 11.26
C VAL A 423 -15.09 13.92 10.41
N ARG A 424 -14.73 14.85 9.50
CA ARG A 424 -15.69 15.48 8.58
C ARG A 424 -16.40 14.46 7.70
N LEU A 425 -15.65 13.51 7.13
CA LEU A 425 -16.20 12.36 6.41
C LEU A 425 -17.16 11.56 7.30
N ALA A 426 -16.73 11.24 8.53
CA ALA A 426 -17.48 10.37 9.44
C ALA A 426 -18.83 10.97 9.86
N GLU A 427 -18.85 12.27 10.14
CA GLU A 427 -20.06 13.01 10.51
C GLU A 427 -21.10 13.06 9.39
N VAL A 428 -20.66 13.13 8.13
CA VAL A 428 -21.56 13.26 6.97
C VAL A 428 -21.99 11.91 6.41
N TRP A 429 -21.10 10.91 6.34
CA TRP A 429 -21.26 9.75 5.46
C TRP A 429 -21.36 8.38 6.15
N LEU A 430 -21.09 8.25 7.45
CA LEU A 430 -21.03 6.95 8.14
C LEU A 430 -22.24 6.63 9.05
N ASP A 431 -23.17 7.57 9.25
CA ASP A 431 -24.28 7.42 10.20
C ASP A 431 -23.79 6.94 11.58
N ASP A 432 -24.47 5.98 12.23
CA ASP A 432 -24.07 5.44 13.54
C ASP A 432 -22.72 4.70 13.52
N TYR A 433 -22.24 4.28 12.33
CA TYR A 433 -20.97 3.56 12.18
C TYR A 433 -19.75 4.48 12.42
N LYS A 434 -19.92 5.81 12.48
CA LYS A 434 -18.88 6.75 12.89
C LYS A 434 -18.30 6.45 14.28
N SER A 435 -19.07 5.79 15.14
CA SER A 435 -18.62 5.31 16.46
C SER A 435 -17.36 4.44 16.38
N TYR A 436 -17.22 3.55 15.40
CA TYR A 436 -16.04 2.69 15.25
C TYR A 436 -14.75 3.47 14.94
N TYR A 437 -14.87 4.59 14.23
CA TYR A 437 -13.75 5.51 14.00
C TYR A 437 -13.46 6.32 15.26
N TYR A 438 -14.51 6.82 15.94
CA TYR A 438 -14.36 7.59 17.17
C TYR A 438 -13.66 6.81 18.28
N GLU A 439 -14.00 5.53 18.47
CA GLU A 439 -13.33 4.64 19.42
C GLU A 439 -11.80 4.60 19.19
N ARG A 440 -11.35 4.50 17.94
CA ARG A 440 -9.93 4.44 17.56
C ARG A 440 -9.17 5.73 17.81
N ILE A 441 -9.83 6.88 17.70
CA ILE A 441 -9.27 8.18 18.07
C ILE A 441 -9.54 8.57 19.53
N ASN A 442 -9.99 7.63 20.38
CA ASN A 442 -10.36 7.86 21.79
C ASN A 442 -11.37 9.02 21.95
N TYR A 443 -12.33 9.13 21.02
CA TYR A 443 -13.32 10.20 20.91
C TYR A 443 -12.75 11.63 20.81
N GLN A 444 -11.46 11.77 20.48
CA GLN A 444 -10.79 13.06 20.32
C GLN A 444 -11.09 13.70 18.94
N LEU A 445 -12.35 14.09 18.73
CA LEU A 445 -12.83 14.64 17.45
C LEU A 445 -12.05 15.90 17.01
N GLY A 446 -11.71 16.77 17.98
CA GLY A 446 -11.10 18.07 17.71
C GLY A 446 -12.06 19.06 17.06
N ASP A 447 -11.54 20.21 16.62
CA ASP A 447 -12.28 21.11 15.72
C ASP A 447 -12.16 20.60 14.29
N TYR A 448 -13.29 20.17 13.73
CA TYR A 448 -13.41 19.73 12.34
C TYR A 448 -14.15 20.73 11.44
N GLY A 449 -14.62 21.87 11.98
CA GLY A 449 -15.38 22.90 11.28
C GLY A 449 -16.79 22.47 10.83
N ASP A 450 -17.56 23.40 10.28
CA ASP A 450 -18.94 23.13 9.84
C ASP A 450 -19.02 22.14 8.66
N VAL A 451 -20.00 21.23 8.74
CA VAL A 451 -20.33 20.22 7.71
C VAL A 451 -21.75 20.37 7.17
N SER A 452 -22.50 21.40 7.60
CA SER A 452 -23.91 21.62 7.25
C SER A 452 -24.17 21.60 5.74
N ASP A 453 -23.31 22.23 4.94
CA ASP A 453 -23.47 22.22 3.48
C ASP A 453 -23.24 20.85 2.83
N ARG A 454 -22.44 19.97 3.47
CA ARG A 454 -22.25 18.59 3.02
C ARG A 454 -23.48 17.73 3.35
N LEU A 455 -24.06 17.94 4.53
CA LEU A 455 -25.33 17.32 4.94
C LEU A 455 -26.49 17.73 4.02
N LYS A 456 -26.60 19.01 3.65
CA LYS A 456 -27.60 19.50 2.67
C LYS A 456 -27.48 18.83 1.30
N ILE A 457 -26.26 18.54 0.82
CA ILE A 457 -26.05 17.79 -0.42
C ILE A 457 -26.58 16.36 -0.27
N ARG A 458 -26.26 15.70 0.84
CA ARG A 458 -26.71 14.33 1.15
C ARG A 458 -28.24 14.22 1.20
N GLU A 459 -28.90 15.20 1.81
CA GLU A 459 -30.36 15.32 1.87
C GLU A 459 -30.96 15.61 0.47
N ARG A 460 -30.45 16.63 -0.24
CA ARG A 460 -30.93 17.04 -1.58
C ARG A 460 -30.88 15.90 -2.59
N LEU A 461 -29.82 15.10 -2.58
CA LEU A 461 -29.64 13.97 -3.49
C LEU A 461 -30.30 12.68 -2.98
N GLN A 462 -30.99 12.72 -1.84
CA GLN A 462 -31.68 11.57 -1.21
C GLN A 462 -30.75 10.35 -1.05
N CYS A 463 -29.49 10.60 -0.66
CA CYS A 463 -28.49 9.56 -0.60
C CYS A 463 -28.86 8.49 0.45
N LYS A 464 -28.53 7.24 0.14
CA LYS A 464 -28.77 6.08 1.00
C LYS A 464 -28.00 6.17 2.33
N PRO A 465 -28.43 5.44 3.38
CA PRO A 465 -27.68 5.33 4.63
C PRO A 465 -26.41 4.48 4.45
N PHE A 466 -25.44 4.64 5.34
CA PHE A 466 -24.18 3.89 5.28
C PHE A 466 -24.38 2.39 5.48
N LYS A 467 -25.42 2.00 6.25
CA LYS A 467 -25.85 0.59 6.31
C LYS A 467 -26.19 0.03 4.93
N TRP A 468 -26.84 0.79 4.05
CA TRP A 468 -27.13 0.33 2.69
C TRP A 468 -25.84 0.14 1.88
N PHE A 469 -24.84 1.03 2.04
CA PHE A 469 -23.52 0.86 1.42
C PHE A 469 -22.85 -0.44 1.88
N LEU A 470 -22.83 -0.72 3.18
CA LEU A 470 -22.30 -1.98 3.71
C LEU A 470 -23.09 -3.19 3.19
N ASP A 471 -24.41 -3.17 3.25
CA ASP A 471 -25.26 -4.31 2.85
C ASP A 471 -25.20 -4.62 1.33
N ASN A 472 -24.99 -3.62 0.47
CA ASN A 472 -25.15 -3.76 -0.99
C ASN A 472 -23.83 -3.62 -1.77
N ILE A 473 -22.92 -2.76 -1.30
CA ILE A 473 -21.70 -2.41 -2.02
C ILE A 473 -20.48 -3.10 -1.41
N PHE A 474 -20.40 -3.23 -0.09
CA PHE A 474 -19.27 -3.87 0.60
C PHE A 474 -19.68 -4.82 1.75
N PRO A 475 -20.51 -5.87 1.49
CA PRO A 475 -20.93 -6.84 2.49
C PRO A 475 -19.78 -7.72 3.01
N GLU A 476 -18.64 -7.72 2.34
CA GLU A 476 -17.40 -8.34 2.82
C GLU A 476 -16.72 -7.53 3.94
N GLN A 477 -17.10 -6.26 4.16
CA GLN A 477 -16.49 -5.45 5.21
C GLN A 477 -16.82 -6.02 6.58
N PHE A 478 -15.78 -6.35 7.34
CA PHE A 478 -15.95 -6.82 8.70
C PHE A 478 -16.42 -5.67 9.58
N ILE A 479 -17.62 -5.80 10.16
CA ILE A 479 -18.16 -4.84 11.14
C ILE A 479 -17.85 -5.37 12.55
N PRO A 480 -17.01 -4.70 13.36
CA PRO A 480 -16.70 -5.13 14.73
C PRO A 480 -17.95 -5.28 15.60
N GLY A 481 -19.03 -4.55 15.28
CA GLY A 481 -20.37 -4.65 15.84
C GLY A 481 -21.03 -6.02 15.77
N GLU A 482 -20.64 -6.84 14.79
CA GLU A 482 -21.35 -8.06 14.40
C GLU A 482 -20.60 -9.34 14.77
N SER A 483 -19.50 -9.23 15.53
CA SER A 483 -18.75 -10.37 16.03
C SER A 483 -19.57 -11.26 16.97
N LEU A 484 -19.46 -12.58 16.80
CA LEU A 484 -20.16 -13.58 17.63
C LEU A 484 -19.55 -13.65 19.04
N TYR A 485 -18.23 -13.51 19.11
CA TYR A 485 -17.43 -13.51 20.33
C TYR A 485 -16.36 -12.41 20.25
N TYR A 486 -15.94 -11.90 21.40
CA TYR A 486 -14.95 -10.83 21.47
C TYR A 486 -14.13 -10.86 22.77
N GLY A 487 -13.02 -10.12 22.77
CA GLY A 487 -12.16 -9.94 23.93
C GLY A 487 -11.03 -10.96 23.98
N GLU A 488 -10.65 -11.33 25.20
CA GLU A 488 -9.53 -12.25 25.46
C GLU A 488 -9.91 -13.71 25.20
N LEU A 489 -8.95 -14.43 24.63
CA LEU A 489 -8.98 -15.87 24.37
C LEU A 489 -8.36 -16.63 25.55
N ARG A 490 -9.15 -16.90 26.59
CA ARG A 490 -8.67 -17.47 27.87
C ARG A 490 -8.61 -19.00 27.83
N ASN A 491 -7.46 -19.60 28.12
CA ASN A 491 -7.33 -21.07 28.22
C ASN A 491 -8.02 -21.61 29.49
N LEU A 492 -8.64 -22.79 29.41
CA LEU A 492 -9.28 -23.44 30.56
C LEU A 492 -8.42 -24.52 31.23
N GLY A 493 -7.43 -25.08 30.53
CA GLY A 493 -6.44 -26.00 31.11
C GLY A 493 -5.39 -25.29 31.97
N LYS A 494 -5.04 -24.05 31.61
CA LYS A 494 -4.13 -23.21 32.40
C LYS A 494 -4.75 -21.88 32.79
N ILE A 495 -5.00 -21.72 34.10
CA ILE A 495 -5.45 -20.46 34.70
C ILE A 495 -4.49 -19.32 34.33
N ASN A 496 -5.08 -18.17 33.97
CA ASN A 496 -4.38 -16.93 33.63
C ASN A 496 -3.46 -17.00 32.40
N VAL A 497 -3.73 -17.87 31.43
CA VAL A 497 -3.07 -17.84 30.11
C VAL A 497 -4.07 -17.50 29.01
N CYS A 498 -3.70 -16.52 28.18
CA CYS A 498 -4.47 -16.01 27.05
C CYS A 498 -3.69 -16.19 25.74
N ILE A 499 -4.39 -16.27 24.60
CA ILE A 499 -3.75 -16.08 23.29
C ILE A 499 -3.36 -14.60 23.13
N ASP A 500 -2.17 -14.37 22.60
CA ASP A 500 -1.53 -13.06 22.49
C ASP A 500 -0.80 -12.93 21.14
N SER A 501 -0.98 -11.80 20.45
CA SER A 501 -0.34 -11.51 19.15
C SER A 501 1.14 -11.06 19.24
N GLN A 502 1.73 -11.07 20.45
CA GLN A 502 3.08 -10.61 20.84
C GLN A 502 3.34 -9.11 20.69
N THR A 503 2.86 -8.50 19.61
CA THR A 503 3.07 -7.09 19.27
C THR A 503 2.01 -6.64 18.31
N VAL A 504 1.25 -5.61 18.68
CA VAL A 504 0.37 -4.88 17.75
C VAL A 504 1.20 -4.38 16.55
N GLY A 505 0.67 -4.48 15.33
CA GLY A 505 1.32 -3.93 14.13
C GLY A 505 2.22 -4.89 13.31
N HIS A 506 2.97 -5.82 13.89
CA HIS A 506 3.82 -6.75 13.10
C HIS A 506 3.02 -7.90 12.43
N MET A 507 3.34 -8.25 11.18
CA MET A 507 2.82 -9.45 10.49
C MET A 507 3.73 -10.66 10.71
N ASP A 508 3.27 -11.84 10.29
CA ASP A 508 4.04 -13.11 10.21
C ASP A 508 4.56 -13.67 11.53
N ARG A 509 4.23 -13.05 12.67
CA ARG A 509 4.62 -13.56 13.98
C ARG A 509 3.65 -14.63 14.47
N PRO A 510 4.15 -15.76 15.01
CA PRO A 510 3.32 -16.74 15.69
C PRO A 510 2.58 -16.12 16.88
N ILE A 511 1.34 -16.52 17.10
CA ILE A 511 0.64 -16.24 18.36
C ILE A 511 1.24 -17.08 19.49
N ILE A 512 1.18 -16.56 20.72
CA ILE A 512 1.72 -17.21 21.90
C ILE A 512 0.66 -17.34 23.01
N GLY A 513 0.93 -18.21 23.98
CA GLY A 513 0.34 -18.12 25.30
C GLY A 513 1.05 -17.04 26.12
N TYR A 514 0.30 -16.14 26.74
CA TYR A 514 0.82 -15.09 27.61
C TYR A 514 -0.11 -14.86 28.82
N PRO A 515 0.39 -14.34 29.96
CA PRO A 515 -0.49 -13.97 31.07
C PRO A 515 -1.64 -13.05 30.64
N CYS A 516 -2.87 -13.40 31.01
CA CYS A 516 -4.04 -12.56 30.73
C CYS A 516 -3.93 -11.24 31.49
N HIS A 517 -4.05 -10.10 30.80
CA HIS A 517 -3.85 -8.78 31.42
C HIS A 517 -5.08 -7.88 31.45
N GLY A 518 -6.16 -8.19 30.71
CA GLY A 518 -7.42 -7.45 30.73
C GLY A 518 -7.37 -6.07 30.07
N GLN A 519 -6.27 -5.70 29.42
CA GLN A 519 -6.06 -4.36 28.83
C GLN A 519 -6.49 -4.27 27.36
N GLY A 520 -7.02 -5.35 26.78
CA GLY A 520 -7.29 -5.44 25.36
C GLY A 520 -5.99 -5.52 24.55
N GLY A 521 -5.79 -4.61 23.58
CA GLY A 521 -4.57 -4.57 22.77
C GLY A 521 -4.28 -5.89 22.06
N ASN A 522 -3.05 -6.37 22.18
CA ASN A 522 -2.54 -7.65 21.64
C ASN A 522 -3.27 -8.92 22.13
N GLN A 523 -4.12 -8.82 23.16
CA GLN A 523 -5.00 -9.92 23.62
C GLN A 523 -6.47 -9.71 23.23
N TYR A 524 -6.82 -8.66 22.47
CA TYR A 524 -8.18 -8.43 22.01
C TYR A 524 -8.42 -9.04 20.63
N PHE A 525 -9.30 -10.03 20.58
CA PHE A 525 -9.71 -10.71 19.36
C PHE A 525 -11.24 -10.59 19.14
N LEU A 526 -11.68 -10.88 17.92
CA LEU A 526 -13.06 -10.84 17.46
C LEU A 526 -13.35 -12.06 16.58
N PHE A 527 -14.38 -12.85 16.87
CA PHE A 527 -14.81 -13.94 15.98
C PHE A 527 -15.89 -13.44 15.01
N SER A 528 -15.60 -13.45 13.70
CA SER A 528 -16.50 -12.94 12.67
C SER A 528 -17.59 -13.95 12.29
N LYS A 529 -18.72 -13.47 11.77
CA LYS A 529 -19.78 -14.32 11.18
C LYS A 529 -19.27 -15.17 10.01
N ASN A 530 -18.16 -14.77 9.39
CA ASN A 530 -17.51 -15.47 8.29
C ASN A 530 -16.49 -16.53 8.74
N ASN A 531 -16.49 -16.89 10.04
CA ASN A 531 -15.61 -17.90 10.64
C ASN A 531 -14.12 -17.50 10.66
N GLU A 532 -13.82 -16.22 10.83
CA GLU A 532 -12.45 -15.71 11.01
C GLU A 532 -12.21 -15.31 12.47
N ILE A 533 -11.02 -15.56 13.01
CA ILE A 533 -10.58 -14.97 14.29
C ILE A 533 -9.71 -13.76 13.96
N ARG A 534 -10.24 -12.56 14.21
CA ARG A 534 -9.63 -11.28 13.84
C ARG A 534 -8.98 -10.59 15.04
N HIS A 535 -7.86 -9.93 14.78
CA HIS A 535 -7.20 -8.94 15.62
C HIS A 535 -7.06 -7.68 14.75
N GLU A 536 -8.03 -6.79 14.87
CA GLU A 536 -8.25 -5.68 13.92
C GLU A 536 -8.42 -6.19 12.48
N GLU A 537 -7.59 -5.72 11.52
CA GLU A 537 -7.60 -6.18 10.13
C GLU A 537 -6.71 -7.40 9.86
N LYS A 538 -6.17 -8.01 10.92
CA LYS A 538 -5.40 -9.25 10.83
C LYS A 538 -6.24 -10.44 11.26
N CYS A 539 -6.04 -11.57 10.61
CA CYS A 539 -6.70 -12.83 10.90
C CYS A 539 -5.67 -13.84 11.43
N LEU A 540 -6.10 -14.72 12.32
CA LEU A 540 -5.34 -15.93 12.62
C LEU A 540 -5.29 -16.80 11.37
N ASP A 541 -4.08 -17.19 11.00
CA ASP A 541 -3.78 -17.91 9.77
C ASP A 541 -2.98 -19.17 10.07
N TYR A 542 -3.38 -20.29 9.47
CA TYR A 542 -2.69 -21.57 9.59
C TYR A 542 -2.62 -22.29 8.24
N ALA A 543 -1.48 -22.10 7.56
CA ALA A 543 -1.14 -22.75 6.28
C ALA A 543 -0.80 -24.26 6.38
N GLY A 544 -0.93 -24.87 7.57
CA GLY A 544 -0.49 -26.24 7.83
C GLY A 544 0.98 -26.36 8.26
N GLY A 545 1.33 -27.47 8.90
CA GLY A 545 2.72 -27.82 9.22
C GLY A 545 3.31 -28.83 8.24
N ASN A 546 4.50 -28.57 7.70
CA ASN A 546 5.30 -29.54 6.96
C ASN A 546 6.82 -29.24 7.15
N LEU A 547 7.70 -29.91 6.40
CA LEU A 547 9.16 -29.73 6.55
C LEU A 547 9.65 -28.29 6.22
N HIS A 548 8.87 -27.53 5.44
CA HIS A 548 9.19 -26.17 4.98
C HIS A 548 8.28 -25.09 5.58
N VAL A 549 7.08 -25.46 6.05
CA VAL A 549 6.11 -24.55 6.67
C VAL A 549 5.99 -24.87 8.17
N PRO A 550 6.36 -23.94 9.08
CA PRO A 550 6.25 -24.16 10.52
C PRO A 550 4.82 -24.49 10.95
N ASN A 551 4.66 -25.47 11.86
CA ASN A 551 3.36 -25.84 12.43
C ASN A 551 2.88 -24.82 13.47
N THR A 552 2.71 -23.57 13.04
CA THR A 552 2.41 -22.41 13.88
C THR A 552 1.26 -21.59 13.29
N ILE A 553 0.45 -21.01 14.16
CA ILE A 553 -0.59 -20.05 13.78
C ILE A 553 0.01 -18.65 13.81
N VAL A 554 -0.11 -17.89 12.73
CA VAL A 554 0.43 -16.52 12.61
C VAL A 554 -0.70 -15.50 12.45
N THR A 555 -0.36 -14.21 12.44
CA THR A 555 -1.31 -13.14 12.08
C THR A 555 -0.97 -12.55 10.71
N LEU A 556 -1.82 -12.79 9.73
CA LEU A 556 -1.74 -12.22 8.37
C LEU A 556 -2.90 -11.25 8.13
N SER A 557 -2.87 -10.47 7.05
CA SER A 557 -4.03 -9.69 6.62
C SER A 557 -5.26 -10.58 6.41
N CYS A 558 -6.43 -10.14 6.88
CA CYS A 558 -7.68 -10.85 6.62
C CYS A 558 -8.02 -10.81 5.12
N HIS A 559 -8.12 -11.97 4.48
CA HIS A 559 -8.47 -12.07 3.05
C HIS A 559 -9.89 -12.60 2.80
N SER A 560 -10.58 -13.13 3.82
CA SER A 560 -11.96 -13.63 3.75
C SER A 560 -12.23 -14.72 2.69
N MET A 561 -11.18 -15.31 2.11
CA MET A 561 -11.26 -16.45 1.17
C MET A 561 -11.40 -17.81 1.89
N LYS A 562 -11.66 -17.81 3.20
CA LYS A 562 -11.75 -19.00 4.05
C LYS A 562 -10.41 -19.77 4.08
N GLY A 563 -10.42 -21.09 3.93
CA GLY A 563 -9.20 -21.91 3.89
C GLY A 563 -8.40 -21.85 5.19
N ASN A 564 -7.15 -21.41 5.08
CA ASN A 564 -6.17 -21.18 6.14
C ASN A 564 -6.60 -20.13 7.20
N GLN A 565 -7.60 -19.29 6.92
CA GLN A 565 -8.18 -18.35 7.88
C GLN A 565 -9.57 -18.76 8.39
N MET A 566 -10.01 -20.00 8.13
CA MET A 566 -11.35 -20.48 8.54
C MET A 566 -11.31 -21.34 9.81
N TRP A 567 -12.02 -20.87 10.82
CA TRP A 567 -12.05 -21.39 12.19
C TRP A 567 -13.49 -21.61 12.66
N PHE A 568 -13.75 -22.69 13.38
CA PHE A 568 -15.03 -23.01 14.00
C PHE A 568 -14.89 -23.01 15.52
N TYR A 569 -15.87 -22.47 16.24
CA TYR A 569 -15.86 -22.41 17.70
C TYR A 569 -17.08 -23.13 18.30
N GLU A 570 -16.84 -24.31 18.87
CA GLU A 570 -17.87 -25.24 19.37
C GLU A 570 -17.35 -25.95 20.62
N ASN A 571 -18.19 -26.14 21.65
CA ASN A 571 -17.82 -26.86 22.89
C ASN A 571 -16.51 -26.36 23.54
N ASN A 572 -16.33 -25.03 23.51
CA ASN A 572 -15.12 -24.29 23.91
C ASN A 572 -13.84 -24.68 23.15
N MET A 573 -13.90 -25.37 22.02
CA MET A 573 -12.74 -25.67 21.17
C MET A 573 -12.71 -24.78 19.95
N ILE A 574 -11.51 -24.41 19.51
CA ILE A 574 -11.28 -23.68 18.26
C ILE A 574 -10.68 -24.66 17.26
N ARG A 575 -11.48 -25.04 16.26
CA ARG A 575 -11.13 -26.03 15.23
C ARG A 575 -10.89 -25.32 13.90
N HIS A 576 -9.75 -25.56 13.26
CA HIS A 576 -9.46 -25.09 11.91
C HIS A 576 -10.18 -25.93 10.85
N MET A 577 -10.37 -25.39 9.65
CA MET A 577 -10.93 -26.11 8.49
C MET A 577 -10.20 -27.43 8.18
N SER A 578 -8.90 -27.54 8.45
CA SER A 578 -8.13 -28.80 8.28
C SER A 578 -8.42 -29.89 9.31
N GLY A 579 -9.32 -29.65 10.28
CA GLY A 579 -9.71 -30.63 11.31
C GLY A 579 -8.84 -30.66 12.57
N TYR A 580 -7.78 -29.86 12.62
CA TYR A 580 -6.94 -29.67 13.81
C TYR A 580 -7.50 -28.59 14.73
N CYS A 581 -7.19 -28.65 16.03
CA CYS A 581 -7.61 -27.70 17.05
C CYS A 581 -6.42 -26.91 17.62
N ILE A 582 -6.70 -25.65 18.03
CA ILE A 582 -5.76 -24.81 18.75
C ILE A 582 -5.61 -25.35 20.18
N GLY A 583 -4.40 -25.73 20.57
CA GLY A 583 -4.04 -26.15 21.92
C GLY A 583 -2.94 -25.29 22.53
N LEU A 584 -2.97 -25.13 23.86
CA LEU A 584 -1.85 -24.62 24.64
C LEU A 584 -0.91 -25.80 24.98
N SER A 585 0.41 -25.62 24.86
CA SER A 585 1.35 -26.67 25.28
C SER A 585 1.40 -26.81 26.81
N GLU A 586 1.23 -28.04 27.28
CA GLU A 586 1.20 -28.39 28.72
C GLU A 586 2.57 -28.18 29.41
N THR A 587 3.67 -28.34 28.66
CA THR A 587 5.04 -28.19 29.17
C THR A 587 5.59 -26.79 28.96
N ASN A 588 5.18 -26.12 27.88
CA ASN A 588 5.58 -24.75 27.55
C ASN A 588 4.36 -23.87 27.32
N HIS A 589 3.81 -23.30 28.39
CA HIS A 589 2.64 -22.40 28.35
C HIS A 589 2.81 -21.10 27.53
N ARG A 590 3.94 -20.90 26.83
CA ARG A 590 4.10 -19.88 25.79
C ARG A 590 3.81 -20.39 24.38
N ALA A 591 3.91 -21.69 24.14
CA ALA A 591 3.69 -22.28 22.83
C ALA A 591 2.19 -22.60 22.60
N ILE A 592 1.63 -22.00 21.54
CA ILE A 592 0.36 -22.43 20.95
C ILE A 592 0.65 -23.42 19.83
N GLN A 593 -0.11 -24.50 19.75
CA GLN A 593 0.13 -25.63 18.87
C GLN A 593 -1.16 -26.06 18.15
N MET A 594 -1.02 -26.49 16.89
CA MET A 594 -2.11 -27.16 16.17
C MET A 594 -1.98 -28.68 16.37
N THR A 595 -3.00 -29.27 16.98
CA THR A 595 -3.02 -30.68 17.40
C THR A 595 -4.35 -31.34 17.04
N THR A 596 -4.42 -32.67 17.05
CA THR A 596 -5.68 -33.40 16.81
C THR A 596 -6.72 -33.01 17.85
N CYS A 597 -7.93 -32.65 17.41
CA CYS A 597 -8.99 -32.23 18.32
C CYS A 597 -9.35 -33.31 19.35
N ASP A 598 -9.20 -32.99 20.63
CA ASP A 598 -9.55 -33.84 21.77
C ASP A 598 -10.50 -33.07 22.70
N ALA A 599 -11.74 -33.53 22.77
CA ALA A 599 -12.76 -32.90 23.59
C ALA A 599 -12.52 -33.04 25.10
N SER A 600 -11.66 -33.97 25.52
CA SER A 600 -11.29 -34.20 26.93
C SER A 600 -10.09 -33.37 27.38
N ASN A 601 -9.21 -32.93 26.47
CA ASN A 601 -8.03 -32.15 26.82
C ASN A 601 -8.42 -30.70 27.18
N PRO A 602 -8.21 -30.25 28.43
CA PRO A 602 -8.61 -28.91 28.85
C PRO A 602 -7.71 -27.80 28.27
N TYR A 603 -6.48 -28.11 27.82
CA TYR A 603 -5.59 -27.15 27.17
C TYR A 603 -6.00 -26.81 25.72
N GLN A 604 -6.89 -27.60 25.10
CA GLN A 604 -7.58 -27.25 23.85
C GLN A 604 -8.88 -26.45 24.07
N LYS A 605 -9.25 -26.18 25.32
CA LYS A 605 -10.45 -25.43 25.67
C LYS A 605 -10.13 -23.95 25.90
N TRP A 606 -10.85 -23.10 25.18
CA TRP A 606 -10.74 -21.66 25.16
C TRP A 606 -12.09 -21.04 25.50
N SER A 607 -12.09 -20.01 26.34
CA SER A 607 -13.26 -19.25 26.74
C SER A 607 -13.18 -17.83 26.21
N TRP A 608 -14.32 -17.36 25.71
CA TRP A 608 -14.54 -16.02 25.18
C TRP A 608 -15.65 -15.31 25.96
N LYS A 609 -15.72 -13.99 25.83
CA LYS A 609 -16.97 -13.26 26.07
C LYS A 609 -17.86 -13.37 24.82
N LYS A 610 -19.04 -13.99 24.94
CA LYS A 610 -20.04 -13.97 23.86
C LYS A 610 -20.59 -12.56 23.71
N ARG A 611 -20.85 -12.12 22.48
CA ARG A 611 -21.68 -10.95 22.25
C ARG A 611 -23.14 -11.29 22.54
N LEU A 612 -23.79 -10.46 23.34
CA LEU A 612 -25.25 -10.51 23.47
C LEU A 612 -25.81 -9.96 22.16
N ASP A 613 -26.74 -10.71 21.57
CA ASP A 613 -27.52 -10.24 20.43
C ASP A 613 -28.26 -8.96 20.85
N LYS A 614 -28.12 -7.89 20.06
CA LYS A 614 -28.72 -6.56 20.31
C LYS A 614 -29.99 -6.38 19.49
#